data_AF-A0A946YBX8-F1
#
_entry.id   AF-A0A946YBX8-F1
#
_cell.length_a   1.000
_cell.length_b   1.000
_cell.length_c   1.000
_cell.angle_alpha   90.00
_cell.angle_beta   90.00
_cell.angle_gamma   90.00
#
_symmetry.space_group_name_H-M   'P 1'
#
loop_
_entity.id
_entity.type
_entity.pdbx_description
1 polymer ?
#
loop_
_entity_poly.entity_id
_entity_poly.type
_entity_poly.pdbx_seq_one_letter_code
_entity_poly.pdbx_strand_id
1 'polypeptide(L)'
;MDYSNIITPKRLTNMQEMEVHVNGPNGANRLYMYSGIAEVELCGGLPHPRWSLEVVCFDIGRRYNDGEEVINILASASLGGTRTDGVASFAGWEIFGAAGEYDESDKRVRMNIAAGARDTQAFLEHIVFTLNILARVSD
;
A
#
# COMPACT_ATOMS: atom_id res chain seq x y z
N MET A 1 -10.76 12.44 8.76
CA MET A 1 -9.92 11.61 9.64
C MET A 1 -8.53 12.17 9.52
N ASP A 2 -7.93 12.60 10.62
CA ASP A 2 -6.59 13.19 10.60
C ASP A 2 -5.58 12.05 10.81
N TYR A 3 -4.83 11.73 9.75
CA TYR A 3 -3.71 10.81 9.83
C TYR A 3 -2.60 11.48 10.63
N SER A 4 -2.03 10.73 11.58
CA SER A 4 -1.10 11.25 12.58
C SER A 4 0.27 11.48 11.96
N ASN A 5 0.75 10.53 11.13
CA ASN A 5 2.00 10.65 10.38
C ASN A 5 1.92 9.86 9.04
N ILE A 6 2.90 10.16 8.18
CA ILE A 6 3.21 9.37 6.98
C ILE A 6 4.45 8.56 7.32
N ILE A 7 4.39 7.24 7.11
CA ILE A 7 5.52 6.33 7.34
C ILE A 7 5.88 5.60 6.06
N THR A 8 7.17 5.36 5.85
CA THR A 8 7.67 4.54 4.75
C THR A 8 7.95 3.13 5.29
N PRO A 9 7.59 2.06 4.56
CA PRO A 9 7.98 0.70 4.94
C PRO A 9 9.49 0.60 5.10
N LYS A 10 9.94 -0.23 6.05
CA LYS A 10 11.36 -0.59 6.20
C LYS A 10 11.86 -1.33 4.96
N ARG A 11 11.01 -2.19 4.40
CA ARG A 11 11.31 -3.01 3.24
C ARG A 11 10.02 -3.43 2.53
N LEU A 12 10.15 -3.71 1.24
CA LEU A 12 9.15 -4.44 0.47
C LEU A 12 9.68 -5.85 0.18
N THR A 13 8.91 -6.88 0.52
CA THR A 13 9.29 -8.29 0.34
C THR A 13 8.25 -9.06 -0.46
N ASN A 14 8.68 -10.22 -0.98
CA ASN A 14 7.86 -11.09 -1.84
C ASN A 14 7.19 -10.34 -2.98
N MET A 15 7.90 -9.35 -3.56
CA MET A 15 7.41 -8.55 -4.66
C MET A 15 7.18 -9.46 -5.88
N GLN A 16 5.98 -9.37 -6.45
CA GLN A 16 5.60 -10.01 -7.70
C GLN A 16 5.09 -8.94 -8.66
N GLU A 17 5.43 -9.10 -9.93
CA GLU A 17 5.00 -8.22 -11.02
C GLU A 17 4.50 -9.08 -12.18
N MET A 18 3.45 -8.62 -12.84
CA MET A 18 2.93 -9.21 -14.06
C MET A 18 2.38 -8.14 -14.99
N GLU A 19 2.70 -8.26 -16.28
CA GLU A 19 2.12 -7.46 -17.36
C GLU A 19 1.18 -8.34 -18.18
N VAL A 20 0.00 -7.81 -18.49
CA VAL A 20 -1.00 -8.48 -19.34
C VAL A 20 -1.47 -7.51 -20.42
N HIS A 21 -1.48 -7.99 -21.67
CA HIS A 21 -2.14 -7.29 -22.76
C HIS A 21 -3.65 -7.42 -22.60
N VAL A 22 -4.36 -6.29 -22.59
CA VAL A 22 -5.80 -6.24 -22.37
C VAL A 22 -6.48 -5.42 -23.46
N ASN A 23 -7.79 -5.56 -23.59
CA ASN A 23 -8.64 -4.61 -24.32
C ASN A 23 -9.58 -3.96 -23.30
N GLY A 24 -9.05 -2.96 -22.60
CA GLY A 24 -9.71 -2.31 -21.47
C GLY A 24 -10.43 -1.01 -21.88
N PRO A 25 -11.17 -0.40 -20.95
CA PRO A 25 -11.83 0.89 -21.18
C PRO A 25 -10.83 1.99 -21.55
N ASN A 26 -11.33 3.03 -22.23
CA ASN A 26 -10.55 4.22 -22.62
C ASN A 26 -9.29 3.92 -23.47
N GLY A 27 -9.31 2.81 -24.22
CA GLY A 27 -8.19 2.40 -25.06
C GLY A 27 -7.02 1.82 -24.26
N ALA A 28 -7.25 1.42 -23.01
CA ALA A 28 -6.24 0.71 -22.23
C ALA A 28 -5.85 -0.60 -22.93
N ASN A 29 -4.55 -0.79 -23.13
CA ASN A 29 -4.01 -1.96 -23.81
C ASN A 29 -3.00 -2.73 -22.95
N ARG A 30 -2.72 -2.27 -21.72
CA ARG A 30 -1.86 -2.93 -20.75
C ARG A 30 -2.46 -2.90 -19.34
N LEU A 31 -2.33 -4.01 -18.63
CA LEU A 31 -2.61 -4.12 -17.21
C LEU A 31 -1.33 -4.57 -16.50
N TYR A 32 -0.83 -3.72 -15.60
CA TYR A 32 0.29 -4.05 -14.73
C TYR A 32 -0.24 -4.43 -13.35
N MET A 33 0.19 -5.57 -12.84
CA MET A 33 -0.20 -6.07 -11.52
C MET A 33 1.04 -6.19 -10.66
N TYR A 34 0.98 -5.59 -9.48
CA TYR A 34 2.02 -5.66 -8.47
C TYR A 34 1.43 -6.21 -7.18
N SER A 35 2.19 -7.05 -6.50
CA SER A 35 1.82 -7.50 -5.15
C SER A 35 3.06 -7.72 -4.31
N GLY A 36 2.89 -7.71 -3.00
CA GLY A 36 4.00 -7.93 -2.08
C GLY A 36 3.58 -7.69 -0.64
N ILE A 37 4.61 -7.60 0.21
CA ILE A 37 4.48 -7.34 1.64
C ILE A 37 5.27 -6.08 1.96
N ALA A 38 4.62 -5.09 2.57
CA ALA A 38 5.27 -3.95 3.18
C ALA A 38 5.58 -4.27 4.65
N GLU A 39 6.87 -4.25 4.99
CA GLU A 39 7.35 -4.40 6.36
C GLU A 39 7.28 -3.04 7.06
N VAL A 40 6.44 -2.93 8.09
CA VAL A 40 6.19 -1.70 8.86
C VAL A 40 6.45 -1.95 10.35
N GLU A 41 6.51 -0.88 11.12
CA GLU A 41 6.52 -0.99 12.58
C GLU A 41 5.49 0.00 13.13
N LEU A 42 4.28 -0.49 13.34
CA LEU A 42 3.17 0.32 13.83
C LEU A 42 2.66 -0.26 15.15
N CYS A 43 2.73 0.54 16.20
CA CYS A 43 2.37 0.16 17.57
C CYS A 43 1.24 1.04 18.09
N GLY A 44 0.21 0.44 18.69
CA GLY A 44 -0.92 1.16 19.27
C GLY A 44 -0.59 1.56 20.70
N GLY A 45 0.12 2.67 20.89
CA GLY A 45 0.63 3.12 22.19
C GLY A 45 -0.37 2.91 23.36
N LEU A 46 0.13 2.36 24.47
CA LEU A 46 -0.66 2.21 25.70
C LEU A 46 -0.59 3.46 26.59
N PRO A 47 -1.64 3.75 27.38
CA PRO A 47 -3.03 3.35 27.21
C PRO A 47 -3.75 4.40 26.35
N HIS A 48 -3.90 4.15 25.05
CA HIS A 48 -4.62 5.09 24.18
C HIS A 48 -5.90 4.46 23.62
N PRO A 49 -7.09 4.90 24.06
CA PRO A 49 -8.37 4.37 23.56
C PRO A 49 -8.70 4.80 22.11
N ARG A 50 -7.81 5.59 21.48
CA ARG A 50 -7.99 6.09 20.12
C ARG A 50 -7.06 5.31 19.20
N TRP A 51 -7.49 5.14 17.96
CA TRP A 51 -6.61 4.63 16.90
C TRP A 51 -5.43 5.58 16.72
N SER A 52 -4.21 5.05 16.80
CA SER A 52 -3.07 5.65 16.12
C SER A 52 -3.24 5.34 14.63
N LEU A 53 -3.36 6.38 13.82
CA LEU A 53 -3.64 6.28 12.38
C LEU A 53 -2.43 6.77 11.61
N GLU A 54 -1.87 5.92 10.77
CA GLU A 54 -0.70 6.22 9.96
C GLU A 54 -1.01 5.94 8.49
N VAL A 55 -0.37 6.70 7.60
CA VAL A 55 -0.37 6.40 6.16
C VAL A 55 0.95 5.76 5.80
N VAL A 56 0.92 4.48 5.43
CA VAL A 56 2.08 3.78 4.88
C VAL A 56 2.20 4.15 3.40
N CYS A 57 3.31 4.78 3.05
CA CYS A 57 3.50 5.42 1.75
C CYS A 57 4.81 4.97 1.09
N PHE A 58 4.73 4.49 -0.15
CA PHE A 58 5.88 4.05 -0.94
C PHE A 58 5.57 4.04 -2.43
N ASP A 59 6.59 4.29 -3.25
CA ASP A 59 6.50 4.14 -4.70
C ASP A 59 6.58 2.66 -5.08
N ILE A 60 5.84 2.25 -6.12
CA ILE A 60 5.74 0.86 -6.52
C ILE A 60 5.83 0.69 -8.04
N GLY A 61 6.55 -0.34 -8.44
CA GLY A 61 6.70 -0.72 -9.83
C GLY A 61 7.64 0.21 -10.61
N ARG A 62 7.40 0.25 -11.92
CA ARG A 62 8.24 0.98 -12.87
C ARG A 62 7.89 2.46 -12.98
N ARG A 63 8.79 3.21 -13.62
CA ARG A 63 8.51 4.57 -14.11
C ARG A 63 7.87 4.48 -15.50
N TYR A 64 6.83 5.26 -15.74
CA TYR A 64 6.11 5.33 -17.00
C TYR A 64 6.77 6.34 -17.94
N ASN A 65 6.80 6.02 -19.23
CA ASN A 65 7.40 6.89 -20.25
C ASN A 65 6.36 7.82 -20.90
N ASP A 66 6.79 8.81 -21.68
CA ASP A 66 5.91 9.81 -22.31
C ASP A 66 4.87 9.20 -23.29
N GLY A 67 5.09 7.98 -23.76
CA GLY A 67 4.13 7.21 -24.59
C GLY A 67 3.12 6.38 -23.79
N GLU A 68 3.19 6.43 -22.47
CA GLU A 68 2.40 5.60 -21.55
C GLU A 68 1.52 6.46 -20.66
N GLU A 69 0.23 6.12 -20.61
CA GLU A 69 -0.77 6.85 -19.84
C GLU A 69 -1.43 5.92 -18.83
N VAL A 70 -1.38 6.31 -17.56
CA VAL A 70 -2.08 5.61 -16.48
C VAL A 70 -3.55 6.01 -16.50
N ILE A 71 -4.43 5.06 -16.82
CA ILE A 71 -5.87 5.29 -16.96
C ILE A 71 -6.60 5.09 -15.64
N ASN A 72 -6.24 4.03 -14.91
CA ASN A 72 -6.88 3.71 -13.63
C ASN A 72 -5.94 2.92 -12.74
N ILE A 73 -6.12 3.06 -11.43
CA ILE A 73 -5.35 2.36 -10.42
C ILE A 73 -6.31 1.75 -9.40
N LEU A 74 -6.18 0.45 -9.16
CA LEU A 74 -6.94 -0.29 -8.16
C LEU A 74 -5.97 -0.86 -7.12
N ALA A 75 -6.05 -0.33 -5.90
CA ALA A 75 -5.22 -0.75 -4.78
C ALA A 75 -6.04 -1.53 -3.76
N SER A 76 -5.41 -2.52 -3.14
CA SER A 76 -5.94 -3.21 -1.97
C SER A 76 -4.80 -3.54 -1.02
N ALA A 77 -5.11 -3.58 0.27
CA ALA A 77 -4.18 -3.98 1.31
C ALA A 77 -4.91 -4.73 2.41
N SER A 78 -4.20 -5.63 3.08
CA SER A 78 -4.70 -6.41 4.19
C SER A 78 -3.61 -6.65 5.24
N LEU A 79 -4.04 -7.00 6.45
CA LEU A 79 -3.11 -7.39 7.51
C LEU A 79 -2.38 -8.67 7.10
N GLY A 80 -1.04 -8.64 7.12
CA GLY A 80 -0.18 -9.74 6.72
C GLY A 80 0.49 -10.46 7.88
N GLY A 81 0.64 -9.80 9.03
CA GLY A 81 1.36 -10.37 10.16
C GLY A 81 1.65 -9.37 11.27
N THR A 82 1.68 -9.86 12.49
CA THR A 82 1.89 -9.07 13.70
C THR A 82 2.88 -9.78 14.61
N ARG A 83 3.59 -9.02 15.44
CA ARG A 83 4.60 -9.53 16.38
C ARG A 83 4.40 -8.95 17.76
N THR A 84 4.78 -9.72 18.77
CA THR A 84 4.89 -9.26 20.16
C THR A 84 6.29 -9.45 20.70
N ASP A 85 6.65 -8.58 21.64
CA ASP A 85 7.84 -8.73 22.49
C ASP A 85 7.44 -9.17 23.91
N GLY A 86 6.82 -10.36 24.01
CA GLY A 86 6.42 -10.96 25.28
C GLY A 86 4.90 -10.95 25.51
N VAL A 87 4.47 -10.73 26.76
CA VAL A 87 3.05 -10.63 27.13
C VAL A 87 2.54 -9.29 26.63
N ALA A 88 1.65 -9.32 25.63
CA ALA A 88 1.10 -8.12 25.01
C ALA A 88 -0.42 -8.11 25.11
N SER A 89 -0.98 -6.93 25.38
CA SER A 89 -2.37 -6.64 25.02
C SER A 89 -2.50 -6.53 23.50
N PHE A 90 -3.60 -7.07 22.96
CA PHE A 90 -3.94 -7.10 21.54
C PHE A 90 -5.37 -6.58 21.34
N ALA A 91 -5.58 -5.27 21.40
CA ALA A 91 -6.94 -4.73 21.25
C ALA A 91 -7.36 -4.46 19.80
N GLY A 92 -6.44 -4.20 18.86
CA GLY A 92 -6.79 -4.20 17.43
C GLY A 92 -5.78 -3.56 16.48
N TRP A 93 -5.79 -4.09 15.25
CA TRP A 93 -5.23 -3.47 14.05
C TRP A 93 -6.28 -3.45 12.95
N GLU A 94 -6.19 -2.44 12.10
CA GLU A 94 -7.12 -2.28 10.99
C GLU A 94 -6.42 -1.63 9.80
N ILE A 95 -6.77 -2.12 8.61
CA ILE A 95 -6.51 -1.41 7.35
C ILE A 95 -7.81 -0.70 6.99
N PHE A 96 -7.78 0.63 7.03
CA PHE A 96 -8.95 1.46 6.73
C PHE A 96 -9.14 1.67 5.22
N GLY A 97 -8.07 1.52 4.45
CA GLY A 97 -8.13 1.63 3.00
C GLY A 97 -6.76 1.62 2.35
N ALA A 98 -6.76 1.43 1.04
CA ALA A 98 -5.58 1.56 0.20
C ALA A 98 -5.95 2.34 -1.06
N ALA A 99 -5.04 3.20 -1.49
CA ALA A 99 -5.16 3.98 -2.72
C ALA A 99 -3.84 3.94 -3.47
N GLY A 100 -3.92 3.99 -4.80
CA GLY A 100 -2.77 4.22 -5.66
C GLY A 100 -2.93 5.56 -6.34
N GLU A 101 -1.87 6.36 -6.33
CA GLU A 101 -1.84 7.70 -6.90
C GLU A 101 -0.72 7.78 -7.94
N TYR A 102 -1.03 8.32 -9.12
CA TYR A 102 -0.02 8.57 -10.13
C TYR A 102 0.63 9.94 -9.91
N ASP A 103 1.94 9.95 -9.68
CA ASP A 103 2.73 11.17 -9.64
C ASP A 103 3.18 11.52 -11.07
N GLU A 104 2.54 12.53 -11.66
CA GLU A 104 2.85 13.01 -13.01
C GLU A 104 4.28 13.55 -13.15
N SER A 105 4.89 14.04 -12.06
CA SER A 105 6.22 14.64 -12.09
C SER A 105 7.33 13.58 -12.09
N ASP A 106 7.17 12.54 -11.27
CA ASP A 106 8.10 11.42 -11.22
C ASP A 106 7.70 10.27 -12.16
N LYS A 107 6.52 10.36 -12.79
CA LYS A 107 5.94 9.33 -13.66
C LYS A 107 5.90 7.96 -12.97
N ARG A 108 5.54 7.92 -11.69
CA ARG A 108 5.47 6.70 -10.88
C ARG A 108 4.15 6.60 -10.15
N VAL A 109 3.73 5.38 -9.85
CA VAL A 109 2.59 5.17 -8.96
C VAL A 109 3.07 5.01 -7.53
N ARG A 110 2.42 5.75 -6.64
CA ARG A 110 2.61 5.71 -5.20
C ARG A 110 1.45 4.98 -4.55
N MET A 111 1.78 4.04 -3.67
CA MET A 111 0.80 3.35 -2.84
C MET A 111 0.66 4.07 -1.50
N ASN A 112 -0.58 4.34 -1.12
CA ASN A 112 -0.95 4.91 0.18
C ASN A 112 -1.88 3.94 0.90
N ILE A 113 -1.49 3.47 2.09
CA ILE A 113 -2.29 2.54 2.90
C ILE A 113 -2.59 3.21 4.22
N ALA A 114 -3.88 3.41 4.51
CA ALA A 114 -4.35 3.87 5.80
C ALA A 114 -4.40 2.69 6.76
N ALA A 115 -3.49 2.66 7.74
CA ALA A 115 -3.39 1.61 8.74
C ALA A 115 -3.53 2.22 10.14
N GLY A 116 -4.08 1.44 11.06
CA GLY A 116 -4.09 1.86 12.46
C GLY A 116 -3.93 0.72 13.45
N ALA A 117 -3.52 1.12 14.65
CA ALA A 117 -3.47 0.27 15.82
C ALA A 117 -4.11 0.97 17.01
N ARG A 118 -4.70 0.18 17.91
CA ARG A 118 -5.29 0.67 19.14
C ARG A 118 -4.98 -0.27 20.27
N ASP A 119 -4.63 0.29 21.43
CA ASP A 119 -4.55 -0.39 22.73
C ASP A 119 -3.79 -1.74 22.64
N THR A 120 -2.64 -1.71 21.98
CA THR A 120 -1.84 -2.91 21.68
C THR A 120 -0.36 -2.66 21.93
N GLN A 121 0.27 -3.59 22.64
CA GLN A 121 1.74 -3.61 22.80
C GLN A 121 2.41 -4.40 21.68
N ALA A 122 1.62 -4.97 20.78
CA ALA A 122 2.07 -5.69 19.64
C ALA A 122 2.27 -4.74 18.45
N PHE A 123 3.19 -5.11 17.57
CA PHE A 123 3.52 -4.37 16.37
C PHE A 123 2.79 -4.99 15.17
N LEU A 124 2.14 -4.15 14.37
CA LEU A 124 1.85 -4.53 12.99
C LEU A 124 3.18 -4.53 12.24
N GLU A 125 3.53 -5.69 11.69
CA GLU A 125 4.81 -5.87 11.00
C GLU A 125 4.63 -5.99 9.50
N HIS A 126 3.58 -6.67 9.05
CA HIS A 126 3.39 -6.96 7.64
C HIS A 126 2.03 -6.47 7.16
N ILE A 127 2.05 -5.71 6.07
CA ILE A 127 0.87 -5.38 5.29
C ILE A 127 1.02 -6.03 3.92
N VAL A 128 0.13 -6.96 3.59
CA VAL A 128 0.06 -7.54 2.23
C VAL A 128 -0.67 -6.53 1.36
N PHE A 129 -0.18 -6.31 0.15
CA PHE A 129 -0.82 -5.41 -0.80
C PHE A 129 -0.90 -6.00 -2.20
N THR A 130 -1.87 -5.49 -2.95
CA THR A 130 -1.99 -5.68 -4.40
C THR A 130 -2.33 -4.35 -5.05
N LEU A 131 -1.71 -4.07 -6.19
CA LEU A 131 -1.96 -2.89 -7.00
C LEU A 131 -2.11 -3.28 -8.46
N ASN A 132 -3.20 -2.88 -9.08
CA ASN A 132 -3.46 -3.10 -10.49
C ASN A 132 -3.51 -1.74 -11.19
N ILE A 133 -2.70 -1.56 -12.20
CA ILE A 133 -2.59 -0.32 -12.96
C ILE A 133 -2.99 -0.61 -14.40
N LEU A 134 -4.11 -0.01 -14.79
CA LEU A 134 -4.60 -0.05 -16.16
C LEU A 134 -3.98 1.12 -16.92
N ALA A 135 -3.33 0.83 -18.04
CA ALA A 135 -2.61 1.82 -18.83
C ALA A 135 -2.85 1.68 -20.33
N ARG A 136 -2.61 2.77 -21.05
CA ARG A 136 -2.52 2.81 -22.50
C ARG A 136 -1.08 3.11 -22.89
N VAL A 137 -0.50 2.24 -23.69
CA VAL A 137 0.85 2.38 -24.26
C VAL A 137 0.69 2.63 -25.75
N SER A 138 1.24 3.74 -26.22
CA SER A 138 1.29 4.05 -27.65
C SER A 138 2.38 3.17 -28.28
N ASP A 139 1.99 2.35 -29.26
CA ASP A 139 2.93 1.57 -30.08
C ASP A 139 3.65 2.47 -31.11
#